data_AF-A0A923B6H4-F1
#
_entry.id   AF-A0A923B6H4-F1
#
_cell.length_a   1.000
_cell.length_b   1.000
_cell.length_c   1.000
_cell.angle_alpha   90.00
_cell.angle_beta   90.00
_cell.angle_gamma   90.00
#
_symmetry.space_group_name_H-M   'P 1'
#
loop_
_entity.id
_entity.type
_entity.pdbx_description
1 polymer ?
#
loop_
_entity_poly.entity_id
_entity_poly.type
_entity_poly.pdbx_seq_one_letter_code
_entity_poly.pdbx_strand_id
1 'polypeptide(L)' 'MVSRPLCPYRSPAMTEPLWHALHEAACARGENTYRDPETGYTVFTRVAHLARGKCCGSACRHCPYDHEAVPSRR' A
#
# COMPACT_ATOMS: atom_id res chain seq x y z
N MET A 1 0.81 14.66 -34.23
CA MET A 1 1.87 13.72 -33.79
C MET A 1 2.73 14.53 -32.83
N VAL A 2 2.59 14.51 -31.51
CA VAL A 2 2.58 13.42 -30.52
C VAL A 2 1.80 13.95 -29.29
N SER A 3 1.48 13.05 -28.36
CA SER A 3 1.29 13.36 -26.92
C SER A 3 -0.14 13.43 -26.38
N ARG A 4 -0.81 12.27 -26.39
CA ARG A 4 -1.58 11.79 -25.22
C ARG A 4 -1.14 10.33 -25.00
N PRO A 5 -0.54 10.02 -23.86
CA PRO A 5 -1.35 9.88 -22.65
C PRO A 5 -0.75 10.67 -21.48
N LEU A 6 -1.48 11.66 -20.98
CA LEU A 6 -1.25 12.09 -19.60
C LEU A 6 -1.88 11.02 -18.73
N CYS A 7 -1.05 10.06 -18.30
CA CYS A 7 -1.35 9.22 -17.16
C CYS A 7 -1.91 10.13 -16.05
N PRO A 8 -3.04 9.77 -15.40
CA PRO A 8 -3.80 10.67 -14.53
C PRO A 8 -3.08 11.08 -13.23
N TYR A 9 -1.80 10.74 -13.07
CA TYR A 9 -1.03 10.94 -11.84
C TYR A 9 0.04 12.04 -11.96
N ARG A 10 -0.10 13.01 -12.87
CA ARG A 10 0.87 14.13 -12.98
C ARG A 10 0.23 15.48 -12.68
N SER A 11 -0.03 15.71 -11.39
CA SER A 11 -0.24 17.07 -10.84
C SER A 11 0.54 17.23 -9.52
N PRO A 12 1.43 18.22 -9.37
CA PRO A 12 2.43 18.32 -8.31
C PRO A 12 1.92 19.01 -7.02
N ALA A 13 0.67 18.74 -6.60
CA ALA A 13 0.07 19.40 -5.43
C ALA A 13 -0.86 18.50 -4.60
N MET A 14 -0.52 17.21 -4.46
CA MET A 14 -1.18 16.32 -3.51
C MET A 14 -0.18 16.04 -2.40
N THR A 15 -0.48 16.44 -1.16
CA THR A 15 0.21 15.94 0.03
C THR A 15 -0.06 14.44 0.11
N GLU A 16 0.78 13.65 -0.57
CA GLU A 16 0.79 12.20 -0.41
C GLU A 16 0.98 11.93 1.07
N PRO A 17 0.06 11.17 1.70
CA PRO A 17 0.13 10.97 3.13
C PRO A 17 1.38 10.14 3.46
N LEU A 18 2.03 10.48 4.57
CA LEU A 18 3.37 10.00 4.90
C LEU A 18 3.48 8.46 4.93
N TRP A 19 2.38 7.77 5.18
CA TRP A 19 2.28 6.31 5.14
C TRP A 19 2.51 5.72 3.75
N HIS A 20 2.20 6.45 2.68
CA HIS A 20 2.39 5.98 1.31
C HIS A 20 3.88 5.99 0.94
N ALA A 21 4.58 7.06 1.30
CA ALA A 21 6.03 7.16 1.11
C ALA A 21 6.79 6.10 1.93
N LEU A 22 6.37 5.85 3.18
CA LEU A 22 6.97 4.80 4.01
C LEU A 22 6.69 3.39 3.45
N HIS A 23 5.48 3.16 2.94
CA HIS A 23 5.15 1.91 2.25
C HIS A 23 6.06 1.67 1.05
N GLU A 24 6.23 2.69 0.20
CA GLU A 24 7.09 2.60 -0.99
C GLU A 24 8.55 2.37 -0.60
N ALA A 25 9.07 3.10 0.39
CA ALA A 25 10.41 2.90 0.91
C ALA A 25 10.62 1.48 1.45
N ALA A 26 9.67 0.94 2.21
CA ALA A 26 9.73 -0.42 2.71
C ALA A 26 9.65 -1.45 1.57
N CYS A 27 8.82 -1.21 0.55
CA CYS A 27 8.77 -2.06 -0.64
C CYS A 27 10.10 -2.06 -1.41
N ALA A 28 10.72 -0.89 -1.59
CA ALA A 28 12.01 -0.74 -2.26
C ALA A 28 13.15 -1.43 -1.48
N ARG A 29 13.07 -1.43 -0.14
CA ARG A 29 14.00 -2.15 0.74
C ARG A 29 13.72 -3.65 0.83
N GLY A 30 12.62 -4.13 0.25
CA GLY A 30 12.19 -5.53 0.39
C GLY A 30 11.70 -5.88 1.79
N GLU A 31 11.34 -4.89 2.61
CA GLU A 31 10.79 -5.11 3.93
C GLU A 31 9.33 -5.55 3.85
N ASN A 32 8.96 -6.45 4.76
CA ASN A 32 7.62 -7.02 4.79
C ASN A 32 6.59 -6.12 5.51
N THR A 33 7.04 -5.19 6.33
CA THR A 33 6.19 -4.33 7.14
C THR A 33 6.76 -2.93 7.23
N TYR A 34 5.90 -1.95 7.46
CA TYR A 34 6.27 -0.58 7.80
C TYR A 34 5.41 -0.10 8.97
N ARG A 35 5.91 0.89 9.71
CA ARG A 35 5.17 1.48 10.82
C ARG A 35 4.46 2.73 10.35
N ASP A 36 3.15 2.75 10.50
CA ASP A 36 2.33 3.90 10.20
C ASP A 36 2.50 4.96 11.31
N PRO A 37 2.94 6.20 10.99
CA PRO A 37 3.23 7.22 12.00
C PRO A 37 1.97 7.90 12.53
N GLU A 38 0.86 7.81 11.80
CA GLU A 38 -0.42 8.43 12.17
C GLU A 38 -1.20 7.55 13.16
N THR A 39 -1.25 6.25 12.87
CA THR A 39 -2.01 5.26 13.65
C THR A 39 -1.13 4.46 14.60
N GLY A 40 0.20 4.47 14.40
CA GLY A 40 1.16 3.71 15.20
C GLY A 40 1.21 2.21 14.88
N TYR A 41 0.37 1.72 13.96
CA TYR A 41 0.27 0.30 13.62
C TYR A 41 1.40 -0.18 12.70
N THR A 42 1.73 -1.45 12.84
CA THR A 42 2.61 -2.15 11.89
C THR A 42 1.77 -2.70 10.75
N VAL A 43 1.94 -2.13 9.56
CA VAL A 43 1.17 -2.50 8.36
C VAL A 43 2.06 -3.32 7.43
N PHE A 44 1.50 -4.37 6.81
CA PHE A 44 2.21 -5.17 5.82
C PHE A 44 2.38 -4.44 4.50
N THR A 45 3.53 -4.63 3.87
CA THR A 45 3.81 -4.13 2.52
C THR A 45 3.19 -5.03 1.47
N ARG A 46 3.05 -4.52 0.24
CA ARG A 46 2.62 -5.32 -0.90
C ARG A 46 3.57 -6.50 -1.13
N VAL A 47 4.87 -6.29 -0.93
CA VAL A 47 5.90 -7.34 -1.07
C VAL A 47 5.64 -8.49 -0.11
N ALA A 48 5.25 -8.23 1.15
CA ALA A 48 4.88 -9.29 2.08
C ALA A 48 3.65 -10.08 1.63
N HIS A 49 2.65 -9.41 1.07
CA HIS A 49 1.47 -10.07 0.54
C HIS A 49 1.77 -10.95 -0.67
N LEU A 50 2.66 -10.48 -1.56
CA LEU A 50 3.14 -11.27 -2.69
C LEU A 50 3.96 -12.48 -2.22
N ALA A 51 4.90 -12.28 -1.31
CA ALA A 51 5.73 -13.36 -0.77
C ALA A 51 4.92 -14.41 0.00
N ARG A 52 3.86 -13.99 0.71
CA ARG A 52 3.00 -14.90 1.48
C ARG A 52 1.90 -15.56 0.63
N GLY A 53 1.56 -14.99 -0.53
CA GLY A 53 0.54 -15.52 -1.42
C GLY A 53 -0.91 -15.40 -0.92
N LYS A 54 -1.18 -14.64 0.16
CA LYS A 54 -2.55 -14.49 0.73
C LYS A 54 -2.76 -13.21 1.55
N CYS A 55 -4.03 -12.79 1.64
CA CYS A 55 -4.49 -11.69 2.50
C CYS A 55 -4.19 -11.94 4.00
N CYS A 56 -3.90 -10.88 4.76
CA CYS A 56 -3.60 -10.97 6.21
C CYS A 56 -4.84 -11.01 7.10
N GLY A 57 -6.00 -10.58 6.59
CA GLY A 57 -7.19 -10.37 7.42
C GLY A 57 -7.15 -9.14 8.32
N SER A 58 -6.12 -8.29 8.22
CA SER A 58 -5.94 -7.09 9.06
C SER A 58 -6.39 -5.78 8.40
N ALA A 59 -7.13 -5.83 7.29
CA ALA A 59 -7.63 -4.67 6.55
C ALA A 59 -6.56 -3.60 6.23
N CYS A 60 -5.41 -4.03 5.69
CA CYS A 60 -4.30 -3.14 5.37
C CYS A 60 -4.60 -2.21 4.19
N ARG A 61 -4.17 -0.94 4.25
CA ARG A 61 -4.43 0.08 3.21
C ARG A 61 -4.01 -0.32 1.79
N HIS A 62 -2.99 -1.18 1.64
CA HIS A 62 -2.42 -1.59 0.34
C HIS A 62 -2.54 -3.10 0.07
N CYS A 63 -3.67 -3.72 0.43
CA CYS A 63 -3.85 -5.14 0.18
C CYS A 63 -4.04 -5.43 -1.32
N PRO A 64 -3.21 -6.28 -1.95
CA PRO A 64 -3.41 -6.69 -3.35
C PRO A 64 -4.53 -7.72 -3.55
N TYR A 65 -5.05 -8.30 -2.46
CA TYR A 65 -6.07 -9.36 -2.47
C TYR A 65 -7.47 -8.88 -2.06
N ASP A 66 -7.74 -7.58 -2.21
CA ASP A 66 -9.05 -6.97 -1.95
C ASP A 66 -9.68 -7.36 -0.59
N HIS A 67 -8.84 -7.53 0.44
CA HIS A 67 -9.31 -7.91 1.77
C HIS A 67 -10.09 -9.23 1.88
N GLU A 68 -9.84 -10.21 1.00
CA GLU A 68 -10.56 -11.50 1.00
C GLU A 68 -10.63 -12.21 2.37
N ALA A 69 -9.57 -12.10 3.17
CA ALA A 69 -9.46 -12.76 4.48
C ALA A 69 -9.89 -11.87 5.65
N VAL A 70 -10.35 -10.65 5.38
CA VAL A 70 -10.87 -9.77 6.43
C VAL A 70 -12.29 -10.25 6.74
N PRO A 71 -12.59 -10.63 7.99
CA PRO A 71 -13.95 -11.05 8.32
C PRO A 71 -14.91 -9.88 8.12
N SER A 72 -15.85 -10.04 7.19
CA SER A 72 -17.00 -9.14 7.08
C SER A 72 -17.76 -9.21 8.39
N ARG A 73 -17.82 -8.09 9.15
CA ARG A 73 -18.62 -8.06 10.39
C ARG A 73 -20.05 -8.48 10.04
N ARG A 74 -20.48 -9.61 10.61
CA ARG A 74 -21.84 -10.16 10.53
C ARG A 74 -22.60 -9.81 11.79
#